data_AF-A0A537VZY6-F1
#
_entry.id   AF-A0A537VZY6-F1
#
_cell.length_a   1.000
_cell.length_b   1.000
_cell.length_c   1.000
_cell.angle_alpha   90.00
_cell.angle_beta   90.00
_cell.angle_gamma   90.00
#
_symmetry.space_group_name_H-M   'P 1'
#
loop_
_entity.id
_entity.type
_entity.pdbx_description
1 polymer ?
#
loop_
_entity_poly.entity_id
_entity_poly.type
_entity_poly.pdbx_seq_one_letter_code
_entity_poly.pdbx_strand_id
1 'polypeptide(L)'
;MTRRFSWAAIAGLLIIGLAVTGCGGSGGSSTKSTATAPRITKAELVAKGNAICTAGNGPILAAAGQLATHPSRAQVVGIVQHTYVPSVESELTSIKALGAPAGEEAVVARMAKLAEADLSRLKHNPALVATDVFRDFAKVAHPYGLVACAPTS
;
A
#
# COMPACT_ATOMS: atom_id res chain seq x y z
N MET A 1 1.89 -14.07 -53.14
CA MET A 1 1.31 -15.34 -52.66
C MET A 1 0.13 -15.04 -51.77
N THR A 2 -1.03 -15.49 -52.22
CA THR A 2 -2.39 -15.33 -51.68
C THR A 2 -2.71 -16.33 -50.58
N ARG A 3 -3.44 -15.88 -49.54
CA ARG A 3 -4.51 -16.57 -48.78
C ARG A 3 -4.88 -15.64 -47.62
N ARG A 4 -5.94 -14.81 -47.66
CA ARG A 4 -7.39 -15.10 -47.73
C ARG A 4 -7.82 -16.17 -46.72
N PHE A 5 -8.33 -15.72 -45.57
CA PHE A 5 -9.50 -16.31 -44.92
C PHE A 5 -10.40 -15.17 -44.43
N SER A 6 -11.54 -15.04 -45.09
CA SER A 6 -12.63 -14.13 -44.78
C SER A 6 -13.74 -14.91 -44.09
N TRP A 7 -14.50 -14.18 -43.27
CA TRP A 7 -15.90 -14.35 -42.88
C TRP A 7 -16.27 -15.35 -41.77
N ALA A 8 -16.80 -14.79 -40.68
CA ALA A 8 -18.24 -14.87 -40.43
C ALA A 8 -18.72 -13.63 -39.65
N ALA A 9 -19.67 -12.91 -40.24
CA ALA A 9 -20.42 -11.83 -39.62
C ALA A 9 -21.58 -12.42 -38.80
N ILE A 10 -21.89 -11.83 -37.64
CA ILE A 10 -23.23 -11.90 -37.04
C ILE A 10 -23.61 -10.49 -36.61
N ALA A 11 -24.72 -10.02 -37.17
CA ALA A 11 -25.32 -8.72 -36.98
C ALA A 11 -26.28 -8.71 -35.78
N GLY A 12 -26.34 -7.57 -35.10
CA GLY A 12 -27.57 -6.93 -34.64
C GLY A 12 -28.20 -7.39 -33.31
N LEU A 13 -28.30 -6.46 -32.35
CA LEU A 13 -29.61 -6.02 -31.84
C LEU A 13 -29.51 -4.65 -31.13
N LEU A 14 -30.34 -3.70 -31.61
CA LEU A 14 -30.67 -2.42 -30.97
C LEU A 14 -31.46 -2.64 -29.67
N ILE A 15 -31.22 -1.83 -28.63
CA ILE A 15 -32.29 -1.20 -27.82
C ILE A 15 -31.88 0.24 -27.45
N ILE A 16 -32.72 1.19 -27.87
CA ILE A 16 -32.78 2.61 -27.47
C ILE A 16 -33.86 2.72 -26.39
N GLY A 17 -33.66 3.50 -25.31
CA GLY A 17 -34.75 3.76 -24.36
C GLY A 17 -34.44 4.49 -23.05
N LEU A 18 -34.27 5.81 -23.13
CA LEU A 18 -34.64 6.90 -22.19
C LEU A 18 -34.70 6.67 -20.66
N ALA A 19 -33.91 7.47 -19.93
CA ALA A 19 -34.35 8.05 -18.66
C ALA A 19 -34.04 9.56 -18.63
N VAL A 20 -35.13 10.31 -18.67
CA VAL A 20 -35.31 11.76 -18.49
C VAL A 20 -34.57 12.33 -17.27
N THR A 21 -33.72 13.35 -17.47
CA THR A 21 -33.45 14.35 -16.43
C THR A 21 -34.23 15.61 -16.74
N GLY A 22 -35.49 15.64 -16.28
CA GLY A 22 -36.24 16.88 -16.17
C GLY A 22 -35.62 17.75 -15.09
N CYS A 23 -35.21 18.97 -15.44
CA CYS A 23 -35.04 20.06 -14.49
C CYS A 23 -36.45 20.55 -14.13
N GLY A 24 -36.94 20.14 -12.97
CA GLY A 24 -38.27 20.48 -12.50
C GLY A 24 -38.34 20.54 -10.98
N GLY A 25 -38.55 21.76 -10.47
CA GLY A 25 -39.48 22.04 -9.37
C GLY A 25 -39.13 21.59 -7.96
N SER A 26 -38.81 22.59 -7.13
CA SER A 26 -39.29 22.82 -5.75
C SER A 26 -39.56 21.64 -4.81
N GLY A 27 -38.87 21.70 -3.66
CA GLY A 27 -39.47 21.42 -2.35
C GLY A 27 -39.40 19.96 -1.91
N GLY A 28 -38.56 19.69 -0.91
CA GLY A 28 -38.59 18.41 -0.20
C GLY A 28 -37.32 18.18 0.58
N SER A 29 -37.33 18.58 1.86
CA SER A 29 -36.34 18.18 2.86
C SER A 29 -36.03 16.70 2.76
N SER A 30 -34.89 16.37 2.17
CA SER A 30 -34.34 15.03 2.13
C SER A 30 -32.94 15.13 2.69
N THR A 31 -32.80 14.69 3.94
CA THR A 31 -31.53 14.43 4.61
C THR A 31 -30.62 13.72 3.62
N LYS A 32 -29.63 14.45 3.08
CA LYS A 32 -28.57 13.87 2.28
C LYS A 32 -27.78 12.96 3.20
N SER A 33 -28.16 11.68 3.28
CA SER A 33 -27.23 10.62 3.65
C SER A 33 -26.17 10.62 2.57
N THR A 34 -25.12 11.41 2.79
CA THR A 34 -23.86 11.28 2.07
C THR A 34 -23.42 9.84 2.29
N ALA A 35 -23.56 9.00 1.26
CA ALA A 35 -23.03 7.66 1.27
C ALA A 35 -21.50 7.78 1.36
N THR A 36 -20.99 7.83 2.59
CA THR A 36 -19.56 7.70 2.87
C THR A 36 -19.16 6.34 2.31
N ALA A 37 -18.20 6.33 1.38
CA ALA A 37 -17.64 5.09 0.87
C ALA A 37 -17.29 4.16 2.06
N PRO A 38 -17.53 2.84 1.96
CA PRO A 38 -17.24 1.92 3.04
C PRO A 38 -15.77 2.09 3.48
N ARG A 39 -15.54 2.41 4.75
CA ARG A 39 -14.18 2.41 5.31
C ARG A 39 -13.70 0.96 5.45
N ILE A 40 -12.40 0.76 5.26
CA ILE A 40 -11.76 -0.54 5.46
C ILE A 40 -11.95 -1.01 6.90
N THR A 41 -12.22 -2.29 7.11
CA THR A 41 -12.25 -2.88 8.45
C THR A 41 -10.83 -3.18 8.95
N LYS A 42 -10.64 -3.38 10.26
CA LYS A 42 -9.34 -3.82 10.81
C LYS A 42 -8.85 -5.11 10.16
N ALA A 43 -9.73 -6.10 9.99
CA ALA A 43 -9.38 -7.38 9.40
C ALA A 43 -8.90 -7.22 7.95
N GLU A 44 -9.57 -6.38 7.16
CA GLU A 44 -9.14 -6.09 5.79
C GLU A 44 -7.83 -5.31 5.74
N LEU A 45 -7.61 -4.34 6.65
CA LEU A 45 -6.35 -3.61 6.73
C LEU A 45 -5.20 -4.57 7.07
N VAL A 46 -5.38 -5.46 8.04
CA VAL A 46 -4.38 -6.46 8.42
C VAL A 46 -4.09 -7.42 7.27
N ALA A 47 -5.11 -7.95 6.61
CA ALA A 47 -4.94 -8.88 5.50
C ALA A 47 -4.22 -8.22 4.31
N LYS A 48 -4.69 -7.05 3.86
CA LYS A 48 -4.11 -6.33 2.72
C LYS A 48 -2.72 -5.77 3.06
N GLY A 49 -2.53 -5.26 4.28
CA GLY A 49 -1.23 -4.76 4.75
C GLY A 49 -0.17 -5.85 4.76
N ASN A 50 -0.48 -7.03 5.32
CA ASN A 50 0.44 -8.17 5.29
C ASN A 50 0.73 -8.66 3.87
N ALA A 51 -0.28 -8.65 2.98
CA ALA A 51 -0.07 -9.01 1.58
C ALA A 51 0.88 -8.02 0.86
N ILE A 52 0.77 -6.72 1.13
CA ILE A 52 1.68 -5.69 0.60
C ILE A 52 3.11 -5.96 1.06
N CYS A 53 3.34 -6.14 2.37
CA CYS A 53 4.68 -6.41 2.90
C CYS A 53 5.24 -7.73 2.38
N THR A 54 4.41 -8.77 2.25
CA THR A 54 4.84 -10.04 1.66
C THR A 54 5.27 -9.88 0.21
N ALA A 55 4.55 -9.08 -0.58
CA ALA A 55 4.88 -8.83 -1.98
C ALA A 55 6.13 -7.94 -2.15
N GLY A 56 6.36 -6.99 -1.24
CA GLY A 56 7.52 -6.09 -1.26
C GLY A 56 8.78 -6.68 -0.63
N ASN A 57 8.68 -7.81 0.08
CA ASN A 57 9.82 -8.48 0.70
C ASN A 57 10.93 -8.89 -0.26
N GLY A 58 10.68 -9.12 -1.56
CA GLY A 58 11.71 -9.60 -2.50
C GLY A 58 12.96 -8.70 -2.54
N PRO A 59 12.85 -7.43 -2.96
CA PRO A 59 13.95 -6.47 -2.92
C PRO A 59 14.55 -6.25 -1.52
N ILE A 60 13.71 -6.27 -0.48
CA ILE A 60 14.14 -6.04 0.92
C ILE A 60 15.02 -7.22 1.41
N LEU A 61 14.60 -8.45 1.15
CA LEU A 61 15.35 -9.66 1.49
C LEU A 61 16.64 -9.77 0.67
N ALA A 62 16.61 -9.37 -0.60
CA ALA A 62 17.82 -9.28 -1.43
C ALA A 62 18.82 -8.28 -0.85
N ALA A 63 18.36 -7.07 -0.48
CA ALA A 63 19.18 -6.06 0.16
C ALA A 63 19.73 -6.56 1.51
N ALA A 64 18.90 -7.22 2.34
CA ALA A 64 19.33 -7.82 3.60
C ALA A 64 20.40 -8.90 3.38
N GLY A 65 20.25 -9.76 2.36
CA GLY A 65 21.24 -10.75 1.98
C GLY A 65 22.58 -10.12 1.57
N GLN A 66 22.56 -9.02 0.82
CA GLN A 66 23.78 -8.27 0.47
C GLN A 66 24.43 -7.60 1.69
N LEU A 67 23.64 -7.09 2.63
CA LEU A 67 24.17 -6.50 3.86
C LEU A 67 24.81 -7.56 4.78
N ALA A 68 24.27 -8.78 4.77
CA ALA A 68 24.80 -9.90 5.54
C ALA A 68 26.19 -10.38 5.06
N THR A 69 26.63 -10.03 3.84
CA THR A 69 27.98 -10.35 3.35
C THR A 69 29.05 -9.35 3.83
N HIS A 70 28.74 -8.51 4.81
CA HIS A 70 29.61 -7.46 5.36
C HIS A 70 30.28 -6.59 4.27
N PRO A 71 29.46 -5.93 3.42
CA PRO A 71 30.00 -5.12 2.34
C PRO A 71 30.69 -3.85 2.87
N SER A 72 31.47 -3.20 2.00
CA SER A 72 32.10 -1.91 2.32
C SER A 72 31.06 -0.84 2.66
N ARG A 73 31.47 0.21 3.38
CA ARG A 73 30.59 1.33 3.72
C ARG A 73 29.89 1.95 2.50
N ALA A 74 30.60 2.09 1.39
CA ALA A 74 30.04 2.65 0.16
C ALA A 74 28.93 1.75 -0.42
N GLN A 75 29.13 0.42 -0.37
CA GLN A 75 28.12 -0.54 -0.78
C GLN A 75 26.91 -0.54 0.15
N VAL A 76 27.09 -0.43 1.48
CA VAL A 76 25.99 -0.26 2.43
C VAL A 76 25.14 0.95 2.06
N VAL A 77 25.78 2.10 1.83
CA VAL A 77 25.07 3.33 1.42
C VAL A 77 24.26 3.09 0.15
N GLY A 78 24.87 2.49 -0.88
CA GLY A 78 24.19 2.20 -2.15
C GLY A 78 22.99 1.26 -1.98
N ILE A 79 23.15 0.15 -1.27
CA ILE A 79 22.09 -0.84 -1.02
C ILE A 79 20.93 -0.18 -0.26
N VAL A 80 21.24 0.58 0.80
CA VAL A 80 20.22 1.19 1.65
C VAL A 80 19.46 2.29 0.89
N GLN A 81 20.17 3.20 0.23
CA GLN A 81 19.55 4.36 -0.41
C GLN A 81 18.81 4.02 -1.71
N HIS A 82 19.28 3.03 -2.47
CA HIS A 82 18.72 2.70 -3.78
C HIS A 82 17.80 1.49 -3.80
N THR A 83 17.88 0.60 -2.81
CA THR A 83 17.06 -0.63 -2.79
C THR A 83 16.20 -0.69 -1.54
N TYR A 84 16.81 -0.68 -0.35
CA TYR A 84 16.07 -0.95 0.89
C TYR A 84 15.05 0.15 1.20
N VAL A 85 15.49 1.41 1.31
CA VAL A 85 14.60 2.53 1.67
C VAL A 85 13.48 2.74 0.64
N PRO A 86 13.74 2.78 -0.68
CA PRO A 86 12.66 2.93 -1.66
C PRO A 86 11.64 1.80 -1.63
N SER A 87 12.06 0.57 -1.34
CA SER A 87 11.15 -0.59 -1.25
C SER A 87 10.19 -0.44 -0.07
N VAL A 88 10.71 -0.11 1.12
CA VAL A 88 9.87 0.11 2.31
C VAL A 88 8.97 1.35 2.15
N GLU A 89 9.43 2.41 1.47
CA GLU A 89 8.59 3.57 1.14
C GLU A 89 7.41 3.21 0.22
N SER A 90 7.63 2.31 -0.74
CA SER A 90 6.58 1.81 -1.63
C SER A 90 5.54 0.99 -0.88
N GLU A 91 5.97 0.13 0.04
CA GLU A 91 5.07 -0.63 0.92
C GLU A 91 4.24 0.31 1.79
N LEU A 92 4.90 1.27 2.46
CA LEU A 92 4.24 2.22 3.34
C LEU A 92 3.21 3.07 2.60
N THR A 93 3.55 3.53 1.40
CA THR A 93 2.62 4.27 0.53
C THR A 93 1.39 3.42 0.19
N SER A 94 1.62 2.17 -0.18
CA SER A 94 0.55 1.23 -0.53
C SER A 94 -0.36 0.92 0.67
N ILE A 95 0.21 0.77 1.88
CA ILE A 95 -0.55 0.55 3.12
C ILE A 95 -1.37 1.79 3.48
N LYS A 96 -0.79 3.00 3.38
CA LYS A 96 -1.50 4.25 3.64
C LYS A 96 -2.69 4.44 2.70
N ALA A 97 -2.57 4.00 1.44
CA ALA A 97 -3.66 4.07 0.47
C ALA A 97 -4.86 3.18 0.83
N LEU A 98 -4.70 2.17 1.69
CA LEU A 98 -5.81 1.36 2.21
C LEU A 98 -6.75 2.16 3.11
N GLY A 99 -6.27 3.26 3.69
CA GLY A 99 -6.98 4.03 4.71
C GLY A 99 -6.92 3.38 6.09
N ALA A 100 -7.68 3.95 7.03
CA ALA A 100 -7.75 3.48 8.41
C ALA A 100 -9.17 3.03 8.77
N PRO A 101 -9.30 1.95 9.58
CA PRO A 101 -10.59 1.57 10.15
C PRO A 101 -11.18 2.65 11.03
N ALA A 102 -12.51 2.71 11.08
CA ALA A 102 -13.21 3.65 11.93
C ALA A 102 -12.84 3.44 13.41
N GLY A 103 -12.42 4.51 14.08
CA GLY A 103 -11.99 4.48 15.48
C GLY A 103 -10.53 4.06 15.68
N GLU A 104 -9.81 3.72 14.60
CA GLU A 104 -8.42 3.26 14.64
C GLU A 104 -7.47 4.20 13.88
N GLU A 105 -7.94 5.38 13.47
CA GLU A 105 -7.15 6.37 12.73
C GLU A 105 -5.85 6.75 13.47
N ALA A 106 -5.92 6.92 14.79
CA ALA A 106 -4.77 7.32 15.59
C ALA A 106 -3.67 6.25 15.63
N VAL A 107 -4.03 4.97 15.75
CA VAL A 107 -3.05 3.88 15.79
C VAL A 107 -2.42 3.65 14.41
N VAL A 108 -3.21 3.71 13.33
CA VAL A 108 -2.71 3.60 11.96
C VAL A 108 -1.79 4.78 11.62
N ALA A 109 -2.19 6.01 11.97
CA ALA A 109 -1.35 7.19 11.78
C ALA A 109 -0.05 7.12 12.60
N ARG A 110 -0.09 6.56 13.82
CA ARG A 110 1.10 6.36 14.65
C ARG A 110 2.08 5.37 14.02
N MET A 111 1.59 4.24 13.49
CA MET A 111 2.42 3.27 12.77
C MET A 111 3.10 3.93 11.54
N ALA A 112 2.33 4.64 10.71
CA ALA A 112 2.88 5.32 9.54
C ALA A 112 3.95 6.36 9.92
N LYS A 113 3.69 7.18 10.94
CA LYS A 113 4.64 8.20 11.42
C LYS A 113 5.95 7.59 11.92
N LEU A 114 5.89 6.46 12.63
CA LEU A 114 7.09 5.76 13.11
C LEU A 114 7.92 5.26 11.92
N ALA A 115 7.29 4.56 10.98
CA ALA A 115 7.98 4.08 9.78
C ALA A 115 8.60 5.23 8.96
N GLU A 116 7.88 6.34 8.75
CA GLU A 116 8.40 7.53 8.06
C GLU A 116 9.61 8.13 8.78
N ALA A 117 9.57 8.22 10.11
CA ALA A 117 10.69 8.72 10.89
C ALA A 117 11.92 7.81 10.78
N ASP A 118 11.71 6.49 10.81
CA ASP A 118 12.78 5.48 10.70
C ASP A 118 13.41 5.51 9.30
N LEU A 119 12.60 5.62 8.25
CA LEU A 119 13.06 5.80 6.86
C LEU A 119 13.85 7.10 6.68
N SER A 120 13.39 8.20 7.28
CA SER A 120 14.13 9.46 7.27
C SER A 120 15.49 9.30 7.95
N ARG A 121 15.58 8.61 9.09
CA ARG A 121 16.87 8.33 9.74
C ARG A 121 17.79 7.47 8.86
N LEU A 122 17.28 6.46 8.17
CA LEU A 122 18.05 5.64 7.24
C LEU A 122 18.57 6.44 6.04
N LYS A 123 17.78 7.37 5.50
CA LYS A 123 18.21 8.26 4.42
C LYS A 123 19.41 9.12 4.84
N HIS A 124 19.36 9.67 6.05
CA HIS A 124 20.41 10.52 6.60
C HIS A 124 21.64 9.72 7.05
N ASN A 125 21.43 8.54 7.64
CA ASN A 125 22.49 7.67 8.12
C ASN A 125 22.21 6.20 7.73
N PRO A 126 22.66 5.78 6.54
CA PRO A 126 22.45 4.42 6.05
C PRO A 126 23.02 3.31 6.95
N ALA A 127 24.02 3.61 7.77
CA ALA A 127 24.61 2.62 8.69
C ALA A 127 23.63 2.15 9.77
N LEU A 128 22.53 2.90 10.02
CA LEU A 128 21.47 2.50 10.94
C LEU A 128 20.74 1.23 10.50
N VAL A 129 20.90 0.78 9.24
CA VAL A 129 20.32 -0.50 8.77
C VAL A 129 20.85 -1.71 9.55
N ALA A 130 22.04 -1.60 10.17
CA ALA A 130 22.61 -2.65 11.02
C ALA A 130 22.03 -2.66 12.45
N THR A 131 21.07 -1.78 12.74
CA THR A 131 20.41 -1.66 14.04
C THR A 131 18.94 -2.05 13.93
N ASP A 132 18.27 -2.18 15.07
CA ASP A 132 16.81 -2.33 15.11
C ASP A 132 16.11 -0.97 14.92
N VAL A 133 16.31 -0.36 13.76
CA VAL A 133 15.84 1.01 13.46
C VAL A 133 14.32 1.10 13.42
N PHE A 134 13.61 -0.01 13.14
CA PHE A 134 12.14 -0.09 13.09
C PHE A 134 11.49 -0.62 14.37
N ARG A 135 12.26 -0.83 15.45
CA ARG A 135 11.77 -1.40 16.71
C ARG A 135 10.45 -0.81 17.21
N ASP A 136 10.36 0.52 17.19
CA ASP A 136 9.22 1.20 17.80
C ASP A 136 7.98 1.15 16.89
N PHE A 137 8.15 1.04 15.56
CA PHE A 137 7.10 0.63 14.64
C PHE A 137 6.65 -0.82 14.92
N ALA A 138 7.59 -1.75 15.05
CA ALA A 138 7.34 -3.17 15.25
C ALA A 138 6.51 -3.47 16.51
N LYS A 139 6.82 -2.78 17.63
CA LYS A 139 6.05 -2.83 18.90
C LYS A 139 4.56 -2.50 18.76
N VAL A 140 4.15 -1.87 17.67
CA VAL A 140 2.78 -1.44 17.41
C VAL A 140 2.16 -2.28 16.31
N ALA A 141 2.88 -2.44 15.21
CA ALA A 141 2.43 -3.15 14.02
C ALA A 141 2.18 -4.64 14.30
N HIS A 142 3.05 -5.28 15.06
CA HIS A 142 2.92 -6.70 15.36
C HIS A 142 1.68 -7.05 16.20
N PRO A 143 1.44 -6.44 17.38
CA PRO A 143 0.19 -6.68 18.12
C PRO A 143 -1.06 -6.16 17.39
N TYR A 144 -0.90 -5.25 16.42
CA TYR A 144 -1.99 -4.83 15.53
C TYR A 144 -2.38 -5.91 14.50
N GLY A 145 -1.49 -6.88 14.24
CA GLY A 145 -1.67 -8.00 13.31
C GLY A 145 -0.84 -7.90 12.02
N LEU A 146 -0.03 -6.84 11.85
CA LEU A 146 0.82 -6.63 10.67
C LEU A 146 2.14 -7.40 10.77
N VAL A 147 2.05 -8.72 11.01
CA VAL A 147 3.20 -9.60 11.27
C VAL A 147 4.16 -9.73 10.10
N ALA A 148 3.69 -9.61 8.86
CA ALA A 148 4.57 -9.67 7.68
C ALA A 148 5.36 -8.37 7.48
N CYS A 149 4.85 -7.25 7.99
CA CYS A 149 5.54 -5.95 7.95
C CYS A 149 6.52 -5.77 9.11
N ALA A 150 6.34 -6.52 10.21
CA ALA A 150 7.16 -6.47 11.41
C ALA A 150 7.45 -7.89 11.93
N PRO A 151 8.25 -8.70 11.20
CA PRO A 151 8.43 -10.12 11.50
C PRO A 151 9.29 -10.40 12.75
N THR A 152 10.04 -9.43 13.27
CA THR A 152 11.00 -9.61 14.37
C THR A 152 10.52 -9.02 15.71
N SER A 153 9.22 -9.10 15.98
CA SER A 153 8.60 -8.41 17.13
C SER A 153 8.17 -9.35 18.25
#